data_AF-A0A6B3FKQ1-F1
#
_entry.id   AF-A0A6B3FKQ1-F1
#
_cell.length_a   1.000
_cell.length_b   1.000
_cell.length_c   1.000
_cell.angle_alpha   90.00
_cell.angle_beta   90.00
_cell.angle_gamma   90.00
#
_symmetry.space_group_name_H-M   'P 1'
#
loop_
_entity.id
_entity.type
_entity.pdbx_description
1 polymer ?
#
loop_
_entity_poly.entity_id
_entity_poly.type
_entity_poly.pdbx_seq_one_letter_code
_entity_poly.pdbx_strand_id
1 'polypeptide(L)'
;FKVARVLETALERDLVRIEIRVPAELDAERSDALRARYGLRHAVVVESPAEEQDDAPDPENLGEVAADLLGELVAEGDVLGLAWGRSTIHMAAALDRLPPCTVVQL
;
A
#
# COMPACT_ATOMS: atom_id res chain seq x y z
N PHE A 1 -4.07 29.06 -14.79
CA PHE A 1 -2.64 29.47 -14.68
C PHE A 1 -2.30 30.30 -13.44
N LYS A 2 -3.16 31.23 -12.95
CA LYS A 2 -2.83 32.06 -11.77
C LYS A 2 -2.72 31.28 -10.45
N VAL A 3 -3.55 30.24 -10.26
CA VAL A 3 -3.57 29.42 -9.03
C VAL A 3 -2.29 28.58 -8.89
N ALA A 4 -1.87 27.88 -9.94
CA ALA A 4 -0.65 27.07 -9.94
C ALA A 4 0.60 27.91 -9.57
N ARG A 5 0.73 29.11 -10.16
CA ARG A 5 1.85 30.02 -9.88
C ARG A 5 1.88 30.50 -8.42
N VAL A 6 0.72 30.73 -7.82
CA VAL A 6 0.63 31.13 -6.40
C VAL A 6 1.02 29.97 -5.49
N LEU A 7 0.64 28.73 -5.83
CA LEU A 7 1.04 27.53 -5.09
C LEU A 7 2.56 27.30 -5.19
N GLU A 8 3.16 27.42 -6.37
CA GLU A 8 4.62 27.38 -6.55
C GLU A 8 5.33 28.44 -5.71
N THR A 9 4.88 29.70 -5.78
CA THR A 9 5.47 30.79 -4.98
C THR A 9 5.34 30.54 -3.48
N ALA A 10 4.26 29.88 -3.04
CA ALA A 10 4.05 29.55 -1.64
C ALA A 10 4.96 28.39 -1.17
N LEU A 11 5.21 27.41 -2.03
CA LEU A 11 6.20 26.35 -1.80
C LEU A 11 7.62 26.90 -1.75
N GLU A 12 8.02 27.73 -2.73
CA GLU A 12 9.36 28.34 -2.81
C GLU A 12 9.70 29.25 -1.63
N ARG A 13 8.68 29.84 -0.99
CA ARG A 13 8.84 30.78 0.14
C ARG A 13 8.61 30.12 1.50
N ASP A 14 8.53 28.80 1.56
CA ASP A 14 8.23 28.03 2.78
C ASP A 14 6.90 28.42 3.47
N LEU A 15 5.98 29.06 2.73
CA LEU A 15 4.64 29.39 3.23
C LEU A 15 3.73 28.16 3.24
N VAL A 16 4.05 27.15 2.43
CA VAL A 16 3.36 25.86 2.35
C VAL A 16 4.40 24.75 2.45
N ARG A 17 4.15 23.78 3.34
CA ARG A 17 4.89 22.53 3.44
C ARG A 17 3.95 21.37 3.12
N ILE A 18 4.33 20.52 2.16
CA ILE A 18 3.64 19.26 1.87
C ILE A 18 4.41 18.17 2.59
N GLU A 19 3.76 17.52 3.55
CA GLU A 19 4.33 16.38 4.28
C GLU A 19 3.59 15.12 3.84
N ILE A 20 4.30 14.18 3.23
CA ILE A 20 3.77 12.86 2.92
C ILE A 20 4.09 11.97 4.11
N ARG A 21 3.07 11.65 4.90
CA ARG A 21 3.19 10.69 6.00
C ARG A 21 2.91 9.30 5.47
N VAL A 22 3.98 8.55 5.25
CA VAL A 22 3.87 7.11 5.05
C VAL A 22 3.55 6.50 6.41
N PRO A 23 2.62 5.53 6.51
CA PRO A 23 2.39 4.78 7.74
C PRO A 23 3.72 4.27 8.30
N ALA A 24 3.89 4.34 9.63
CA ALA A 24 5.16 4.01 10.27
C ALA A 24 5.53 2.53 10.06
N GLU A 25 4.56 1.67 9.76
CA GLU A 25 4.80 0.26 9.48
C GLU A 25 5.40 -0.01 8.09
N LEU A 26 5.57 1.01 7.22
CA LEU A 26 6.06 0.80 5.85
C LEU A 26 7.46 1.38 5.59
N ASP A 27 8.34 0.56 4.99
CA ASP A 27 9.63 1.00 4.47
C ASP A 27 9.49 1.47 3.01
N ALA A 28 9.25 2.77 2.85
CA ALA A 28 9.05 3.40 1.55
C ALA A 28 10.31 3.33 0.65
N GLU A 29 11.50 3.49 1.23
CA GLU A 29 12.75 3.46 0.46
C GLU A 29 12.99 2.07 -0.13
N ARG A 30 12.80 1.01 0.68
CA ARG A 30 12.93 -0.37 0.21
C ARG A 30 11.84 -0.75 -0.77
N SER A 31 10.62 -0.25 -0.57
CA SER A 31 9.51 -0.41 -1.52
C SER A 31 9.86 0.14 -2.90
N ASP A 32 10.37 1.38 -2.96
CA ASP A 32 10.81 2.00 -4.21
C ASP A 32 12.02 1.29 -4.83
N ALA A 33 12.98 0.87 -4.00
CA ALA A 33 14.15 0.13 -4.46
C ALA A 33 13.75 -1.22 -5.10
N LEU A 34 12.83 -1.97 -4.48
CA LEU A 34 12.30 -3.21 -5.03
C LEU A 34 11.56 -2.96 -6.34
N ARG A 35 10.70 -1.94 -6.37
CA ARG A 35 9.94 -1.57 -7.55
C ARG A 35 10.86 -1.25 -8.74
N ALA A 36 11.86 -0.40 -8.51
CA ALA A 36 12.82 0.02 -9.53
C ALA A 36 13.71 -1.14 -10.00
N ARG A 37 14.21 -1.96 -9.06
CA ARG A 37 15.11 -3.08 -9.35
C ARG A 37 14.44 -4.19 -10.16
N TYR A 38 13.18 -4.51 -9.86
CA TYR A 38 12.47 -5.64 -10.46
C TYR A 38 11.39 -5.23 -11.47
N GLY A 39 11.20 -3.93 -11.71
CA GLY A 39 10.19 -3.43 -12.65
C GLY A 39 8.75 -3.73 -12.20
N LEU A 40 8.50 -3.75 -10.88
CA LEU A 40 7.18 -4.04 -10.34
C LEU A 40 6.23 -2.86 -10.57
N ARG A 41 4.95 -3.15 -10.76
CA ARG A 41 3.91 -2.09 -10.79
C ARG A 41 3.69 -1.49 -9.42
N HIS A 42 3.63 -2.36 -8.41
CA HIS A 42 3.46 -2.02 -7.00
C HIS A 42 4.41 -2.90 -6.18
N ALA A 43 5.01 -2.30 -5.16
CA ALA A 43 5.79 -2.99 -4.14
C ALA A 43 5.59 -2.23 -2.84
N VAL A 44 5.25 -2.96 -1.78
CA VAL A 44 5.12 -2.42 -0.42
C VAL A 44 5.92 -3.33 0.50
N VAL A 45 6.77 -2.73 1.32
CA VAL A 45 7.56 -3.40 2.33
C VAL A 45 7.02 -3.00 3.68
N VAL A 46 6.64 -3.99 4.47
CA VAL A 46 6.17 -3.82 5.85
C VAL A 46 7.33 -4.13 6.80
N GLU A 47 7.49 -3.31 7.83
CA GLU A 47 8.40 -3.60 8.92
C GLU A 47 7.81 -4.70 9.82
N SER A 48 8.62 -5.70 10.16
CA SER A 48 8.23 -6.72 11.14
C SER A 48 8.45 -6.15 12.55
N PRO A 49 7.54 -6.37 13.50
CA PRO A 49 7.74 -5.94 14.88
C PRO A 49 9.04 -6.51 15.45
N ALA A 50 9.90 -5.65 16.01
CA ALA A 50 11.21 -6.06 16.53
C ALA A 50 11.16 -6.90 17.82
N GLU A 51 9.98 -7.05 18.43
CA GLU A 51 9.78 -7.76 19.71
C GLU A 51 9.64 -9.28 19.55
N GLU A 52 9.48 -9.78 18.32
CA GLU A 52 9.43 -11.21 18.04
C GLU A 52 10.87 -11.74 17.92
N GLN A 53 11.25 -12.59 18.88
CA GLN A 53 12.62 -13.12 19.03
C GLN A 53 13.06 -14.11 17.93
N ASP A 54 12.24 -14.30 16.90
CA ASP A 54 12.54 -15.06 15.70
C ASP A 54 11.99 -14.25 14.51
N ASP A 55 12.63 -14.35 13.34
CA ASP A 55 12.11 -13.89 12.03
C ASP A 55 10.83 -14.68 11.66
N ALA A 56 9.83 -14.65 12.55
CA ALA A 56 8.59 -15.37 12.43
C ALA A 56 7.72 -14.67 11.36
N PRO A 57 7.00 -15.44 10.53
CA PRO A 57 6.06 -14.83 9.60
C PRO A 57 4.94 -14.13 10.38
N ASP A 58 4.68 -12.87 10.03
CA ASP A 58 3.54 -12.06 10.50
C ASP A 58 2.50 -11.90 9.36
N PRO A 59 1.66 -12.93 9.11
CA PRO A 59 0.67 -12.90 8.05
C PRO A 59 -0.51 -11.96 8.35
N GLU A 60 -0.76 -11.62 9.61
CA GLU A 60 -1.77 -10.66 10.06
C GLU A 60 -1.45 -9.25 9.55
N ASN A 61 -0.30 -8.69 9.94
CA ASN A 61 0.13 -7.35 9.55
C ASN A 61 0.32 -7.24 8.03
N LEU A 62 0.93 -8.25 7.41
CA LEU A 62 1.05 -8.31 5.95
C LEU A 62 -0.32 -8.31 5.26
N GLY A 63 -1.31 -8.99 5.85
CA GLY A 63 -2.67 -9.04 5.35
C GLY A 63 -3.35 -7.66 5.40
N GLU A 64 -3.24 -6.96 6.52
CA GLU A 64 -3.82 -5.62 6.71
C GLU A 64 -3.27 -4.62 5.67
N VAL A 65 -1.95 -4.54 5.53
CA VAL A 65 -1.33 -3.67 4.52
C VAL A 65 -1.72 -4.07 3.09
N ALA A 66 -1.82 -5.37 2.81
CA ALA A 66 -2.25 -5.84 1.51
C ALA A 66 -3.71 -5.48 1.21
N ALA A 67 -4.58 -5.40 2.23
CA ALA A 67 -5.98 -5.02 2.07
C ALA A 67 -6.11 -3.56 1.66
N ASP A 68 -5.34 -2.66 2.29
CA ASP A 68 -5.27 -1.25 1.92
C ASP A 68 -4.81 -1.07 0.48
N LEU A 69 -3.69 -1.71 0.11
CA LEU A 69 -3.18 -1.65 -1.26
C LEU A 69 -4.22 -2.21 -2.25
N LEU A 70 -4.86 -3.34 -1.94
CA LEU A 70 -5.87 -3.92 -2.82
C LEU A 70 -7.07 -2.97 -3.00
N GLY A 71 -7.49 -2.28 -1.95
CA GLY A 71 -8.55 -1.27 -2.00
C GLY A 71 -8.22 -0.08 -2.91
N GLU A 72 -6.95 0.27 -3.06
CA GLU A 72 -6.49 1.29 -4.00
C GLU A 72 -6.40 0.80 -5.45
N LEU A 73 -6.13 -0.50 -5.65
CA LEU A 73 -5.85 -1.07 -6.95
C LEU A 73 -7.09 -1.55 -7.71
N VAL A 74 -8.08 -2.10 -7.00
CA VAL A 74 -9.27 -2.69 -7.63
C VAL A 74 -10.19 -1.60 -8.15
N ALA A 75 -10.63 -1.73 -9.40
CA ALA A 75 -11.60 -0.86 -10.04
C ALA A 75 -12.95 -1.56 -10.27
N GLU A 76 -13.99 -0.77 -10.54
CA GLU A 76 -15.30 -1.29 -10.91
C GLU A 76 -15.20 -2.13 -12.19
N GLY A 77 -15.77 -3.34 -12.14
CA GLY A 77 -15.77 -4.28 -13.26
C GLY A 77 -14.53 -5.19 -13.36
N ASP A 78 -13.55 -5.05 -12.46
CA ASP A 78 -12.40 -5.96 -12.41
C ASP A 78 -12.81 -7.40 -12.08
N VAL A 79 -11.95 -8.35 -12.47
CA VAL A 79 -12.04 -9.75 -12.05
C VAL A 79 -10.90 -10.05 -11.09
N LEU A 80 -11.23 -10.19 -9.80
CA LEU A 80 -10.28 -10.48 -8.73
C LEU A 80 -10.13 -11.99 -8.53
N GLY A 81 -8.96 -12.52 -8.85
CA GLY A 81 -8.59 -13.91 -8.55
C GLY A 81 -8.03 -14.04 -7.13
N LEU A 82 -8.60 -14.94 -6.33
CA LEU A 82 -8.14 -15.23 -4.97
C LEU A 82 -7.50 -16.61 -4.89
N ALA A 83 -6.25 -16.65 -4.44
CA ALA A 83 -5.51 -17.87 -4.13
C ALA A 83 -5.65 -18.23 -2.63
N TRP A 84 -5.25 -19.45 -2.28
CA TRP A 84 -5.22 -19.89 -0.88
C TRP A 84 -3.92 -19.48 -0.16
N GLY A 85 -4.03 -19.00 1.07
CA GLY A 85 -2.90 -18.69 1.94
C GLY A 85 -3.30 -17.93 3.19
N ARG A 86 -2.49 -18.02 4.26
CA ARG A 86 -2.75 -17.34 5.54
C ARG A 86 -2.87 -15.83 5.34
N SER A 87 -1.88 -15.20 4.70
CA SER A 87 -1.90 -13.76 4.42
C SER A 87 -3.08 -13.33 3.56
N THR A 88 -3.51 -14.17 2.60
CA THR A 88 -4.71 -13.88 1.79
C THR A 88 -5.99 -13.90 2.62
N ILE A 89 -6.08 -14.78 3.62
CA ILE A 89 -7.22 -14.83 4.55
C ILE A 89 -7.25 -13.58 5.43
N HIS A 90 -6.10 -13.18 6.00
CA HIS A 90 -6.01 -11.95 6.80
C HIS A 90 -6.32 -10.71 5.97
N MET A 91 -5.77 -10.61 4.75
CA MET A 91 -6.11 -9.56 3.80
C MET A 91 -7.61 -9.51 3.53
N ALA A 92 -8.23 -10.64 3.20
CA ALA A 92 -9.66 -10.69 2.92
C ALA A 92 -10.51 -10.27 4.14
N ALA A 93 -10.06 -10.59 5.36
CA ALA A 93 -10.73 -10.20 6.60
C ALA A 93 -10.54 -8.71 6.95
N ALA A 94 -9.43 -8.09 6.53
CA ALA A 94 -9.11 -6.68 6.80
C ALA A 94 -9.71 -5.71 5.77
N LEU A 95 -10.21 -6.19 4.63
CA LEU A 95 -10.86 -5.36 3.61
C LEU A 95 -12.14 -4.70 4.15
N ASP A 96 -12.15 -3.37 4.19
CA ASP A 96 -13.35 -2.59 4.55
C ASP A 96 -14.36 -2.54 3.39
N ARG A 97 -13.90 -2.16 2.20
CA ARG A 97 -14.74 -2.02 1.00
C ARG A 97 -13.95 -2.23 -0.29
N LEU A 98 -14.61 -2.79 -1.29
CA LEU A 98 -14.13 -2.84 -2.67
C LEU A 98 -15.23 -2.30 -3.60
N PRO A 99 -14.85 -1.66 -4.73
CA PRO A 99 -15.83 -1.36 -5.76
C PRO A 99 -16.42 -2.67 -6.34
N PRO A 100 -17.60 -2.60 -6.98
CA PRO A 100 -18.24 -3.79 -7.56
C PRO A 100 -17.30 -4.51 -8.54
N CYS A 101 -16.87 -5.71 -8.18
CA CYS A 101 -15.96 -6.54 -8.97
C CYS A 101 -16.37 -8.02 -8.91
N THR A 102 -15.92 -8.81 -9.87
CA THR A 102 -16.16 -10.26 -9.90
C THR A 102 -15.04 -10.95 -9.15
N VAL A 103 -15.37 -11.79 -8.16
CA VAL A 103 -14.38 -12.57 -7.41
C VAL A 103 -14.38 -14.02 -7.91
N VAL A 104 -13.21 -14.57 -8.21
CA VAL A 104 -13.02 -15.96 -8.63
C VAL A 104 -11.95 -16.64 -7.78
N GLN A 105 -12.11 -17.93 -7.52
CA GLN A 105 -11.08 -18.73 -6.84
C GLN A 105 -10.10 -19.28 -7.88
N LEU A 106 -8.80 -19.14 -7.60
CA LEU A 106 -7.70 -19.67 -8.42
C LEU A 106 -7.28 -21.08 -8.01
#